data_AF-A0A6V7J2K0-F1
#
_entry.id   AF-A0A6V7J2K0-F1
#
_cell.length_a   1.000
_cell.length_b   1.000
_cell.length_c   1.000
_cell.angle_alpha   90.00
_cell.angle_beta   90.00
_cell.angle_gamma   90.00
#
_symmetry.space_group_name_H-M   'P 1'
#
loop_
_entity.id
_entity.type
_entity.pdbx_description
1 polymer ?
#
loop_
_entity_poly.entity_id
_entity_poly.type
_entity_poly.pdbx_seq_one_letter_code
_entity_poly.pdbx_strand_id
1 'polypeptide(L)' 'MTLSEETRPYDPYRKERVDPGEEIVISGMAGKFPESDDLQEFRENLMNKVDMITNDGRRWKL' A
#
# COMPACT_ATOMS: atom_id res chain seq x y z
N MET A 1 11.47 37.51 5.35
CA MET A 1 11.04 37.06 4.02
C MET A 1 10.52 35.64 4.19
N THR A 2 9.20 35.50 4.28
CA THR A 2 8.53 34.21 4.39
C THR A 2 8.57 33.54 3.01
N LEU A 3 9.32 32.45 2.88
CA LEU A 3 9.25 31.59 1.70
C LEU A 3 7.83 31.02 1.66
N SER A 4 7.06 31.43 0.66
CA SER A 4 5.73 30.87 0.40
C SER A 4 5.90 29.38 0.08
N GLU A 5 5.41 28.52 0.96
CA GLU A 5 5.18 27.11 0.66
C GLU A 5 4.08 27.03 -0.42
N GLU A 6 4.47 27.19 -1.69
CA GLU A 6 3.63 26.74 -2.80
C GLU A 6 3.56 25.22 -2.70
N THR A 7 2.42 24.71 -2.21
CA THR A 7 2.12 23.29 -2.20
C THR A 7 2.09 22.78 -3.65
N ARG A 8 3.21 22.21 -4.09
CA ARG A 8 3.31 21.56 -5.40
C ARG A 8 2.21 20.50 -5.50
N PRO A 9 1.40 20.49 -6.57
CA PRO A 9 0.38 19.46 -6.74
C PRO A 9 1.03 18.07 -6.80
N TYR A 10 0.51 17.14 -5.99
CA TYR A 10 0.98 15.76 -5.93
C TYR A 10 0.73 15.05 -7.27
N ASP A 11 1.81 14.63 -7.93
CA ASP A 11 1.78 13.75 -9.10
C ASP A 11 2.40 12.39 -8.71
N PRO A 12 1.59 11.31 -8.62
CA PRO A 12 2.08 10.00 -8.21
C PRO A 12 3.01 9.33 -9.23
N TYR A 13 3.13 9.84 -10.45
CA TYR A 13 3.95 9.26 -11.52
C TYR A 13 5.20 10.08 -11.86
N ARG A 14 5.41 11.21 -11.16
CA ARG A 14 6.58 12.06 -11.36
C ARG A 14 7.82 11.39 -10.75
N LYS A 15 8.71 10.88 -11.60
CA LYS A 15 10.06 10.44 -11.22
C LYS A 15 10.99 11.64 -11.01
N GLU A 16 10.63 12.54 -10.11
CA GLU A 16 11.62 13.52 -9.66
C GLU A 16 12.70 12.82 -8.86
N ARG A 17 13.95 13.25 -9.07
CA ARG A 17 15.01 12.91 -8.15
C ARG A 17 14.64 13.62 -6.85
N VAL A 18 14.40 12.82 -5.81
CA VAL A 18 14.28 13.34 -4.45
C VAL A 18 15.67 13.82 -4.04
N ASP A 19 15.74 14.98 -3.40
CA ASP A 19 17.00 15.50 -2.89
C ASP A 19 17.52 14.55 -1.78
N PRO A 20 18.84 14.30 -1.68
CA PRO A 20 19.38 13.41 -0.66
C PRO A 20 18.97 13.86 0.75
N GLY A 21 18.23 13.02 1.47
CA GLY A 21 17.69 13.30 2.81
C GLY A 21 16.18 13.59 2.85
N GLU A 22 15.52 13.78 1.70
CA GLU A 22 14.06 13.96 1.62
C GLU A 22 13.30 12.67 1.23
N GLU A 23 13.99 11.54 1.13
CA GLU A 23 13.37 10.27 0.76
C GLU A 23 12.42 9.74 1.85
N ILE A 24 11.31 9.15 1.41
CA ILE A 24 10.37 8.48 2.31
C ILE A 24 10.81 7.03 2.54
N VAL A 25 11.07 6.69 3.80
CA VAL A 25 11.40 5.33 4.22
C VAL A 25 10.16 4.62 4.74
N ILE A 26 9.75 3.53 4.07
CA ILE A 26 8.77 2.59 4.62
C ILE A 26 9.53 1.61 5.52
N SER A 27 9.52 1.87 6.83
CA SER A 27 10.25 1.08 7.82
C SER A 27 9.50 -0.17 8.30
N GLY A 28 8.20 -0.28 8.00
CA GLY A 28 7.39 -1.42 8.40
C GLY A 28 5.99 -1.39 7.78
N MET A 29 5.33 -2.55 7.80
CA MET A 29 3.98 -2.75 7.27
C MET A 29 3.22 -3.70 8.21
N ALA A 30 1.92 -3.47 8.38
CA ALA A 30 1.02 -4.39 9.06
C ALA A 30 -0.39 -4.24 8.47
N GLY A 31 -1.18 -5.30 8.52
CA GLY A 31 -2.54 -5.27 7.99
C GLY A 31 -3.23 -6.63 8.08
N LYS A 32 -4.54 -6.64 7.83
CA LYS A 32 -5.33 -7.86 7.69
C LYS A 32 -5.84 -7.97 6.26
N PHE A 33 -5.58 -9.11 5.64
CA PHE A 33 -5.87 -9.36 4.23
C PHE A 33 -6.82 -10.54 4.08
N PRO A 34 -7.59 -10.63 2.97
CA PRO A 34 -8.46 -11.78 2.72
C PRO A 34 -7.66 -13.08 2.73
N GLU A 35 -8.19 -14.11 3.39
CA GLU A 35 -7.60 -15.45 3.42
C GLU A 35 -6.12 -15.44 3.86
N SER A 36 -5.74 -14.56 4.80
CA SER A 36 -4.40 -14.50 5.39
C SER A 36 -4.44 -13.94 6.82
N ASP A 37 -3.85 -14.67 7.76
CA ASP A 37 -3.81 -14.30 9.18
C ASP A 37 -2.72 -13.26 9.48
N ASP A 38 -1.64 -13.26 8.69
CA ASP A 38 -0.56 -12.28 8.79
C ASP A 38 0.06 -11.90 7.42
N LEU A 39 1.03 -11.00 7.45
CA LEU A 39 1.72 -10.52 6.24
C LEU A 39 2.59 -11.59 5.57
N GLN A 40 3.08 -12.58 6.31
CA GLN A 40 3.86 -13.66 5.72
C GLN A 40 2.96 -14.57 4.89
N GLU A 41 1.81 -14.96 5.43
CA GLU A 41 0.82 -15.75 4.69
C GLU A 41 0.31 -14.99 3.47
N PHE A 42 -0.02 -13.70 3.62
CA PHE A 42 -0.42 -12.86 2.49
C PHE A 42 0.65 -12.82 1.38
N ARG A 43 1.92 -12.67 1.75
CA ARG A 43 3.05 -12.69 0.80
C ARG A 43 3.14 -14.03 0.07
N GLU A 44 3.01 -15.14 0.79
CA GLU A 44 3.08 -16.49 0.20
C GLU A 44 1.93 -16.75 -0.77
N ASN A 45 0.69 -16.41 -0.37
CA ASN A 45 -0.49 -16.51 -1.23
C ASN A 45 -0.33 -15.67 -2.51
N LEU A 46 0.17 -14.43 -2.39
CA LEU A 46 0.39 -13.55 -3.53
C LEU A 46 1.45 -14.11 -4.50
N MET A 47 2.60 -14.56 -3.98
CA MET A 47 3.68 -15.10 -4.81
C MET A 47 3.30 -16.41 -5.51
N ASN A 48 2.46 -17.22 -4.86
CA ASN A 48 1.93 -18.46 -5.41
C ASN A 48 0.67 -18.26 -6.28
N LYS A 49 0.22 -17.01 -6.47
CA LYS A 49 -0.98 -16.64 -7.26
C LYS A 49 -2.25 -17.35 -6.78
N VAL A 50 -2.39 -17.53 -5.48
CA VAL A 50 -3.62 -18.06 -4.86
C VAL A 50 -4.75 -17.04 -5.05
N ASP A 51 -5.90 -17.50 -5.51
CA ASP A 51 -7.11 -16.67 -5.56
C ASP A 51 -7.68 -16.50 -4.15
N MET A 52 -7.62 -15.28 -3.62
CA MET A 52 -8.10 -14.91 -2.28
C MET A 52 -9.48 -14.22 -2.33
N ILE A 53 -10.18 -14.24 -3.48
CA ILE A 53 -11.53 -13.70 -3.63
C ILE A 53 -12.55 -14.77 -3.24
N THR A 54 -13.57 -14.38 -2.47
CA THR A 54 -14.59 -15.33 -2.00
C THR A 54 -16.01 -14.88 -2.35
N ASN A 55 -16.86 -15.86 -2.62
CA ASN A 55 -18.27 -15.68 -2.98
C ASN A 55 -19.18 -16.51 -2.06
N ASP A 56 -19.02 -16.34 -0.75
CA ASP A 56 -19.68 -17.15 0.29
C ASP A 56 -20.74 -16.37 1.10
N GLY A 57 -21.16 -15.21 0.61
CA GLY A 57 -22.24 -14.42 1.24
C GLY A 57 -21.88 -13.85 2.62
N ARG A 58 -20.58 -13.77 2.99
CA ARG A 58 -20.10 -13.27 4.29
C ARG A 58 -20.56 -11.86 4.67
N ARG A 59 -20.89 -11.01 3.68
CA ARG A 59 -21.37 -9.63 3.93
C ARG A 59 -22.88 -9.52 3.92
N TRP A 60 -23.53 -10.11 2.92
CA TRP A 60 -24.98 -10.05 2.73
C TRP A 60 -25.49 -11.43 2.31
N LYS A 61 -26.57 -11.90 2.94
CA LYS A 61 -27.30 -13.09 2.49
C LYS A 61 -28.30 -12.65 1.42
N LEU A 62 -28.30 -13.36 0.28
CA LEU A 62 -29.35 -13.25 -0.72
C LEU A 62 -30.64 -13.92 -0.23
#